data_AF-A0A368NX61-F1
#
_entry.id   AF-A0A368NX61-F1
#
_cell.length_a   1.000
_cell.length_b   1.000
_cell.length_c   1.000
_cell.angle_alpha   90.00
_cell.angle_beta   90.00
_cell.angle_gamma   90.00
#
_symmetry.space_group_name_H-M   'P 1'
#
loop_
_entity.id
_entity.type
_entity.pdbx_description
1 polymer ?
#
loop_
_entity_poly.entity_id
_entity_poly.type
_entity_poly.pdbx_seq_one_letter_code
_entity_poly.pdbx_strand_id
1 'polypeptide(L)'
;MPQLRLGPLPKVGVFRLEITLPESLKEELDLYSAEHGRLYEPIETAALIPHMLEAFIRSDRGWRSRRAKAGGARQRGLSPPASSTTRGDETLP
;
A
#
# COMPACT_ATOMS: atom_id res chain seq x y z
N MET A 1 22.58 9.58 31.60
CA MET A 1 22.40 9.82 30.16
C MET A 1 20.93 9.56 29.83
N PRO A 2 20.18 10.51 29.23
CA PRO A 2 18.75 10.31 28.98
C PRO A 2 18.54 9.21 27.93
N GLN A 3 17.74 8.21 28.29
CA GLN A 3 17.42 7.06 27.44
C GLN A 3 16.42 7.50 26.36
N LEU A 4 16.89 7.65 25.12
CA LEU A 4 16.02 7.84 23.96
C LEU A 4 15.19 6.58 23.74
N ARG A 5 13.89 6.63 24.07
CA ARG A 5 12.95 5.55 23.76
C ARG A 5 12.54 5.65 22.30
N LEU A 6 13.34 5.06 21.43
CA LEU A 6 12.96 4.84 20.04
C LEU A 6 11.82 3.81 20.02
N GLY A 7 10.69 4.18 19.42
CA GLY A 7 9.63 3.22 19.09
C GLY A 7 10.15 2.14 18.14
N PRO A 8 9.38 1.07 17.89
CA PRO A 8 9.81 -0.02 17.02
C PRO A 8 10.24 0.53 15.66
N LEU A 9 11.51 0.30 15.30
CA LEU A 9 12.08 0.78 14.04
C LEU A 9 11.28 0.23 12.85
N PRO A 10 11.02 1.04 11.81
CA PRO A 10 10.39 0.56 10.59
C PRO A 10 11.29 -0.51 9.97
N LYS A 11 10.77 -1.73 9.87
CA LYS A 11 11.46 -2.84 9.20
C LYS A 11 11.35 -2.61 7.70
N VAL A 12 12.43 -2.19 7.07
CA VAL A 12 12.55 -2.20 5.61
C VAL A 12 12.87 -3.63 5.20
N GLY A 13 11.85 -4.37 4.76
CA GLY A 13 12.02 -5.72 4.23
C GLY A 13 12.24 -5.67 2.72
N VAL A 14 13.33 -6.28 2.25
CA VAL A 14 13.54 -6.56 0.83
C VAL A 14 13.12 -8.01 0.57
N PHE A 15 12.37 -8.25 -0.49
CA PHE A 15 12.02 -9.60 -0.94
C PHE A 15 12.43 -9.80 -2.39
N ARG A 16 12.95 -10.99 -2.71
CA ARG A 16 13.24 -11.39 -4.09
C ARG A 16 12.01 -12.07 -4.66
N LEU A 17 11.65 -11.71 -5.88
CA LEU A 17 10.53 -12.29 -6.62
C LEU A 17 11.05 -12.77 -7.98
N GLU A 18 10.69 -14.00 -8.33
CA GLU A 18 10.93 -14.56 -9.67
C GLU A 18 9.63 -14.49 -10.47
N ILE A 19 9.70 -13.94 -11.68
CA ILE A 19 8.55 -13.72 -12.57
C ILE A 19 8.87 -14.21 -13.97
N THR A 20 7.93 -14.91 -14.60
CA THR A 20 7.99 -15.23 -16.02
C THR A 20 7.32 -14.12 -16.80
N LEU A 21 8.03 -13.54 -17.77
CA LEU A 21 7.54 -12.46 -18.63
C LEU A 21 7.52 -12.93 -20.09
N PRO A 22 6.56 -12.45 -20.91
CA PRO A 22 6.64 -12.61 -22.36
C PRO A 22 7.91 -11.94 -22.91
N GLU A 23 8.51 -12.54 -23.94
CA GLU A 23 9.72 -12.01 -24.58
C GLU A 23 9.52 -10.60 -25.14
N SER A 24 8.38 -10.36 -25.82
CA SER A 24 8.03 -9.04 -26.34
C SER A 24 7.99 -7.95 -25.27
N LEU A 25 7.49 -8.29 -24.07
CA LEU A 25 7.46 -7.34 -22.95
C LEU A 25 8.87 -7.05 -22.42
N LYS A 26 9.76 -8.06 -22.40
CA LYS A 26 11.15 -7.86 -22.00
C LYS A 26 11.85 -6.90 -22.98
N GLU A 27 11.67 -7.09 -24.28
CA GLU A 27 12.27 -6.22 -25.30
C GLU A 27 11.80 -4.77 -25.17
N GLU A 28 10.49 -4.55 -24.99
CA GLU A 28 9.94 -3.20 -24.77
C GLU A 28 10.53 -2.54 -23.51
N LEU A 29 10.68 -3.31 -22.42
CA LEU A 29 11.25 -2.79 -21.18
C LEU A 29 12.74 -2.44 -21.32
N ASP A 30 13.50 -3.22 -22.08
CA ASP A 30 14.93 -2.95 -22.36
C ASP A 30 15.11 -1.73 -23.28
N LEU A 31 14.23 -1.54 -24.25
CA LEU A 31 14.22 -0.32 -25.06
C LEU A 31 13.88 0.90 -24.21
N TYR A 32 12.87 0.78 -23.34
CA TYR A 32 12.48 1.86 -22.45
C TYR A 32 13.60 2.25 -21.47
N SER A 33 14.33 1.28 -20.93
CA SER A 33 15.47 1.52 -20.05
C SER A 33 16.64 2.17 -20.78
N ALA A 34 16.92 1.74 -22.02
CA ALA A 34 17.92 2.37 -22.88
C ALA A 34 17.56 3.82 -23.22
N GLU A 35 16.29 4.11 -23.55
CA GLU A 35 15.83 5.49 -23.79
C GLU A 35 15.95 6.36 -22.54
N HIS A 36 15.58 5.83 -21.38
CA HIS A 36 15.74 6.52 -20.10
C HIS A 36 17.21 6.84 -19.82
N GLY A 37 18.13 5.91 -20.12
CA GLY A 37 19.57 6.12 -19.99
C GLY A 37 20.17 7.15 -20.95
N ARG A 38 19.45 7.55 -22.02
CA ARG A 38 19.88 8.66 -22.89
C ARG A 38 19.58 10.04 -22.31
N LEU A 39 18.53 10.13 -21.48
CA LEU A 39 18.10 11.40 -20.86
C LEU A 39 18.64 11.55 -19.43
N TYR A 40 18.93 10.43 -18.77
CA TYR A 40 19.41 10.35 -17.40
C TYR A 40 20.62 9.43 -17.30
N GLU A 41 20.84 8.82 -16.14
CA GLU A 41 21.85 7.79 -15.96
C GLU A 41 21.35 6.44 -16.51
N PRO A 42 22.23 5.65 -17.18
CA PRO A 42 21.91 4.30 -17.60
C PRO A 42 21.41 3.46 -16.42
N ILE A 43 20.23 2.85 -16.57
CA ILE A 43 19.65 1.98 -15.55
C ILE A 43 19.28 0.64 -16.18
N GLU A 44 19.64 -0.44 -15.49
CA GLU A 44 19.23 -1.79 -15.88
C GLU A 44 17.72 -1.96 -15.71
N THR A 45 17.08 -2.65 -16.64
CA THR A 45 15.63 -2.93 -16.61
C THR A 45 15.20 -3.54 -15.27
N ALA A 46 15.99 -4.46 -14.72
CA ALA A 46 15.71 -5.11 -13.44
C ALA A 46 15.65 -4.13 -12.24
N ALA A 47 16.41 -3.03 -12.30
CA ALA A 47 16.38 -1.99 -11.27
C ALA A 47 15.19 -1.03 -11.46
N LEU A 48 14.71 -0.86 -12.70
CA LEU A 48 13.57 0.00 -13.01
C LEU A 48 12.21 -0.65 -12.66
N ILE A 49 12.08 -1.97 -12.85
CA ILE A 49 10.83 -2.71 -12.62
C ILE A 49 10.21 -2.45 -11.23
N PRO A 50 10.96 -2.50 -10.10
CA PRO A 50 10.40 -2.21 -8.78
C PRO A 50 9.75 -0.82 -8.69
N HIS A 51 10.37 0.20 -9.28
CA HIS A 51 9.85 1.56 -9.28
C HIS A 51 8.59 1.70 -10.13
N MET A 52 8.55 1.05 -11.30
CA MET A 52 7.35 1.02 -12.14
C MET A 52 6.18 0.34 -11.43
N LEU A 53 6.41 -0.78 -10.75
CA LEU A 53 5.39 -1.48 -9.97
C LEU A 53 4.87 -0.64 -8.80
N GLU A 54 5.76 0.07 -8.10
CA GLU A 54 5.34 0.98 -7.03
C GLU A 54 4.45 2.11 -7.55
N ALA A 55 4.86 2.75 -8.66
CA ALA A 55 4.08 3.80 -9.31
C ALA A 55 2.73 3.28 -9.81
N PHE A 56 2.68 2.07 -10.38
CA PHE A 56 1.47 1.41 -10.83
C PHE A 56 0.48 1.18 -9.67
N ILE A 57 0.94 0.60 -8.55
CA ILE A 57 0.08 0.36 -7.39
C ILE A 57 -0.44 1.67 -6.79
N ARG A 58 0.37 2.74 -6.82
CA ARG A 58 -0.03 4.07 -6.35
C ARG A 58 -1.08 4.71 -7.27
N SER A 59 -1.00 4.49 -8.58
CA SER A 59 -1.90 5.09 -9.55
C SER A 59 -3.24 4.36 -9.68
N ASP A 60 -3.28 3.04 -9.44
CA ASP A 60 -4.49 2.21 -9.55
C ASP A 60 -5.61 2.70 -8.60
N ARG A 61 -6.56 3.44 -9.17
CA ARG A 61 -7.72 4.01 -8.46
C ARG A 61 -8.65 2.92 -7.93
N GLY A 62 -8.81 1.82 -8.67
CA GLY A 62 -9.67 0.70 -8.28
C GLY A 62 -9.10 0.02 -7.04
N TRP A 63 -7.79 -0.24 -7.05
CA TRP A 63 -7.07 -0.75 -5.89
C TRP A 63 -7.15 0.18 -4.68
N ARG A 64 -6.85 1.48 -4.86
CA ARG A 64 -6.91 2.47 -3.78
C ARG A 64 -8.29 2.57 -3.16
N SER A 65 -9.35 2.55 -3.99
CA SER A 65 -10.73 2.60 -3.52
C SER A 65 -11.11 1.38 -2.68
N ARG A 66 -10.72 0.16 -3.12
CA ARG A 66 -10.96 -1.07 -2.35
C ARG A 66 -10.21 -1.07 -1.02
N ARG A 67 -8.95 -0.62 -1.00
CA ARG A 67 -8.16 -0.49 0.24
C ARG A 67 -8.76 0.49 1.24
N ALA A 68 -9.22 1.65 0.77
CA ALA A 68 -9.87 2.64 1.63
C ALA A 68 -11.15 2.07 2.28
N LYS A 69 -11.98 1.34 1.51
CA LYS A 69 -13.17 0.66 2.05
C LYS A 69 -12.83 -0.40 3.10
N ALA A 70 -11.78 -1.19 2.87
CA ALA A 70 -11.31 -2.18 3.83
C ALA A 70 -10.77 -1.54 5.12
N GLY A 71 -10.04 -0.42 5.02
CA GLY A 71 -9.56 0.36 6.17
C GLY A 71 -10.70 0.99 6.98
N GLY A 72 -11.69 1.57 6.31
CA GLY A 72 -12.88 2.16 6.95
C GLY A 72 -13.83 1.12 7.56
N ALA A 73 -13.84 -0.13 7.06
CA ALA A 73 -14.54 -1.23 7.71
C ALA A 73 -13.86 -1.65 9.02
N ARG A 74 -12.52 -1.71 9.05
CA ARG A 74 -11.75 -2.00 10.27
C ARG A 74 -11.92 -0.92 11.35
N GLN A 75 -12.04 0.36 10.96
CA GLN A 75 -12.29 1.44 11.92
C GLN A 75 -13.71 1.43 12.49
N ARG A 76 -14.73 1.03 11.70
CA ARG A 76 -16.13 0.95 12.18
C ARG A 76 -16.39 -0.19 13.17
N GLY A 77 -15.54 -1.22 13.21
CA GLY A 77 -15.62 -2.31 14.19
C GLY A 77 -15.08 -1.98 15.58
N LEU A 78 -14.50 -0.78 15.78
CA LEU A 78 -13.90 -0.37 17.06
C LEU A 78 -14.74 0.66 17.83
N SER A 79 -15.95 0.99 17.36
CA SER A 79 -16.90 1.78 18.16
C SER A 79 -17.65 0.84 19.11
N PRO A 80 -17.51 1.00 20.44
CA PRO A 80 -18.32 0.23 21.38
C PRO A 80 -19.80 0.62 21.22
N PRO A 81 -20.75 -0.33 21.31
CA PRO A 81 -22.16 0.01 21.26
C PRO A 81 -22.51 0.88 22.46
N ALA A 82 -22.94 2.12 22.20
CA ALA A 82 -23.50 2.99 23.23
C ALA A 82 -24.75 2.32 23.80
N SER A 83 -24.68 1.95 25.07
CA SER A 83 -25.80 1.39 25.83
C SER A 83 -26.83 2.50 26.06
N SER A 84 -27.82 2.62 25.17
CA SER A 84 -29.03 3.39 25.47
C SER A 84 -29.94 2.54 26.35
N THR A 85 -29.80 2.74 27.67
CA THR A 85 -30.73 2.27 28.70
C THR A 85 -32.17 2.63 28.32
N THR A 86 -32.97 1.60 28.10
CA THR A 86 -34.43 1.65 28.06
C THR A 86 -34.91 2.18 29.42
N ARG A 87 -35.34 3.43 29.49
CA ARG A 87 -36.08 3.95 30.66
C ARG A 87 -37.52 3.52 30.46
N GLY A 88 -37.90 2.48 31.21
CA GLY A 88 -39.26 1.98 31.28
C GLY A 88 -40.22 3.08 31.71
N ASP A 89 -41.27 3.16 30.91
CA ASP A 89 -42.62 3.55 31.27
C ASP A 89 -42.98 3.08 32.68
N GLU A 90 -43.31 4.01 33.59
CA GLU A 90 -44.10 3.70 34.77
C GLU A 90 -45.25 4.68 34.82
N THR A 91 -46.40 4.19 34.34
CA THR A 91 -47.67 4.87 34.28
C THR A 91 -48.54 4.39 35.46
N LEU A 92 -48.93 5.34 36.33
CA LEU A 92 -50.13 5.36 37.22
C LEU A 92 -50.13 4.42 38.46
N PRO A 93 -50.92 4.73 39.51
CA PRO A 93 -52.11 5.60 39.58
C PRO A 93 -51.93 6.99 40.22
#